data_AF-A0A661SE53-F1
#
_entry.id   AF-A0A661SE53-F1
#
_cell.length_a   1.000
_cell.length_b   1.000
_cell.length_c   1.000
_cell.angle_alpha   90.00
_cell.angle_beta   90.00
_cell.angle_gamma   90.00
#
_symmetry.space_group_name_H-M   'P 1'
#
loop_
_entity.id
_entity.type
_entity.pdbx_description
1 polymer ?
#
loop_
_entity_poly.entity_id
_entity_poly.type
_entity_poly.pdbx_seq_one_letter_code
_entity_poly.pdbx_strand_id
1 'polypeptide(L)'
;MKKFTVVFVLWFVCMAEGMAAEKTVTIVAVNWPPYSGRFLPNYGIMSELVSVAYEREDYKTEYNFMAWIRALEEVKEGKYDAVANAYYTEERAKTYLLSDAYMDCPVVFYKRKDASI
;
A
#
# COMPACT_ATOMS: atom_id res chain seq x y z
N MET A 1 -44.47 25.99 12.67
CA MET A 1 -43.64 25.00 13.42
C MET A 1 -43.11 23.89 12.51
N LYS A 2 -43.96 23.09 11.83
CA LYS A 2 -43.51 22.00 10.93
C LYS A 2 -42.53 22.41 9.82
N LYS A 3 -42.69 23.59 9.22
CA LYS A 3 -41.79 24.13 8.18
C LYS A 3 -40.38 24.46 8.70
N PHE A 4 -40.27 24.91 9.94
CA PHE A 4 -38.98 25.19 10.59
C PHE A 4 -38.24 23.90 10.96
N THR A 5 -38.98 22.86 11.37
CA THR A 5 -38.42 21.53 11.65
C THR A 5 -37.80 20.89 10.40
N VAL A 6 -38.46 21.00 9.24
CA VAL A 6 -37.95 20.44 7.97
C VAL A 6 -36.68 21.15 7.50
N VAL A 7 -36.61 22.47 7.62
CA VAL A 7 -35.40 23.24 7.28
C VAL A 7 -34.24 22.90 8.21
N PHE A 8 -34.51 22.70 9.50
CA PHE A 8 -33.49 22.33 10.48
C PHE A 8 -32.93 20.91 10.23
N VAL A 9 -33.79 19.96 9.84
CA VAL A 9 -33.37 18.61 9.47
C VAL A 9 -32.54 18.61 8.19
N LEU A 10 -32.93 19.38 7.17
CA LEU A 10 -32.16 19.54 5.93
C LEU A 10 -30.78 20.17 6.19
N TRP A 11 -30.70 21.15 7.09
CA TRP A 11 -29.44 21.80 7.44
C TRP A 11 -28.49 20.84 8.21
N PHE A 12 -29.04 19.99 9.07
CA PHE A 12 -28.26 18.99 9.81
C PHE A 12 -27.71 17.88 8.90
N VAL A 13 -28.47 17.48 7.86
CA VAL A 13 -28.01 16.50 6.85
C VAL A 13 -26.87 17.08 5.99
N CYS A 14 -26.93 18.35 5.61
CA CYS A 14 -25.85 19.01 4.86
C CYS A 14 -24.57 19.23 5.70
N MET A 15 -24.65 19.30 7.02
CA MET A 15 -23.47 19.41 7.89
C MET A 15 -22.78 18.07 8.16
N ALA A 16 -23.41 16.94 7.84
CA ALA A 16 -22.83 15.60 8.02
C ALA A 16 -21.76 15.24 6.98
N GLU A 17 -21.64 16.00 5.89
CA GLU A 17 -20.64 15.75 4.82
C GLU A 17 -19.20 16.13 5.22
N GLY A 18 -19.00 16.79 6.37
CA GLY A 18 -17.70 17.34 6.77
C GLY A 18 -16.78 16.42 7.60
N MET A 19 -17.19 15.19 7.92
CA MET A 19 -16.36 14.23 8.68
C MET A 19 -16.07 12.99 7.84
N ALA A 20 -15.46 13.17 6.66
CA ALA A 20 -14.84 12.04 5.97
C ALA A 20 -13.66 11.56 6.84
N ALA A 21 -13.80 10.36 7.41
CA ALA A 21 -12.69 9.71 8.09
C ALA A 21 -11.52 9.57 7.11
N GLU A 22 -10.34 9.95 7.57
CA GLU A 22 -9.11 9.78 6.80
C GLU A 22 -8.97 8.32 6.37
N LYS A 23 -8.86 8.09 5.05
CA LYS A 23 -8.78 6.74 4.51
C LYS A 23 -7.33 6.26 4.62
N THR A 24 -7.07 5.34 5.52
CA THR A 24 -5.73 4.77 5.69
C THR A 24 -5.66 3.37 5.09
N VAL A 25 -4.60 3.08 4.33
CA VAL A 25 -4.24 1.74 3.84
C VAL A 25 -3.01 1.26 4.60
N THR A 26 -3.14 0.11 5.24
CA THR A 26 -2.04 -0.57 5.91
C THR A 26 -1.31 -1.49 4.93
N ILE A 27 -0.02 -1.23 4.74
CA ILE A 27 0.80 -1.90 3.73
C ILE A 27 1.95 -2.62 4.42
N VAL A 28 2.13 -3.91 4.12
CA VAL A 28 3.30 -4.66 4.54
C VAL A 28 4.36 -4.71 3.43
N ALA A 29 5.60 -4.49 3.82
CA ALA A 29 6.76 -4.54 2.93
C ALA A 29 7.91 -5.31 3.59
N VAL A 30 8.93 -5.64 2.78
CA VAL A 30 10.16 -6.28 3.24
C VAL A 30 11.29 -5.26 3.28
N ASN A 31 12.28 -5.46 4.17
CA ASN A 31 13.51 -4.68 4.10
C ASN A 31 14.37 -5.21 2.94
N TRP A 32 14.36 -4.49 1.83
CA TRP A 32 15.10 -4.81 0.61
C TRP A 32 15.67 -3.54 -0.04
N PRO A 33 16.78 -2.98 0.48
CA PRO A 33 17.41 -1.81 -0.10
C PRO A 33 17.96 -2.07 -1.51
N PRO A 34 17.96 -1.07 -2.41
CA PRO A 34 17.48 0.30 -2.20
C PRO A 34 15.97 0.48 -2.42
N TYR A 35 15.26 -0.61 -2.73
CA TYR A 35 13.86 -0.57 -3.20
C TYR A 35 12.86 -0.27 -2.10
N SER A 36 13.02 -0.91 -0.94
CA SER A 36 12.16 -0.68 0.22
C SER A 36 12.87 -0.95 1.55
N GLY A 37 12.49 -0.26 2.61
CA GLY A 37 13.02 -0.53 3.95
C GLY A 37 12.65 0.51 4.99
N ARG A 38 12.51 0.05 6.24
CA ARG A 38 12.11 0.89 7.40
C ARG A 38 12.99 2.12 7.61
N PHE A 39 14.27 2.01 7.28
CA PHE A 39 15.28 3.04 7.55
C PHE A 39 15.70 3.83 6.29
N LEU A 40 15.02 3.62 5.16
CA LEU A 40 15.27 4.39 3.95
C LEU A 40 14.43 5.68 3.96
N PRO A 41 14.91 6.77 3.34
CA PRO A 41 14.08 7.94 3.03
C PRO A 41 12.80 7.50 2.31
N ASN A 42 11.65 8.00 2.75
CA ASN A 42 10.33 7.66 2.21
C ASN A 42 10.09 6.14 2.08
N TYR A 43 10.73 5.35 2.94
CA TYR A 43 10.69 3.89 2.91
C TYR A 43 11.27 3.22 1.67
N GLY A 44 11.99 3.94 0.81
CA GLY A 44 12.59 3.44 -0.44
C GLY A 44 11.71 3.69 -1.67
N ILE A 45 12.33 3.65 -2.86
CA ILE A 45 11.72 4.13 -4.11
C ILE A 45 10.42 3.39 -4.48
N MET A 46 10.31 2.09 -4.22
CA MET A 46 9.10 1.34 -4.55
C MET A 46 7.97 1.68 -3.58
N SER A 47 8.26 1.80 -2.27
CA SER A 47 7.28 2.19 -1.27
C SER A 47 6.80 3.62 -1.48
N GLU A 48 7.69 4.54 -1.84
CA GLU A 48 7.34 5.91 -2.17
C GLU A 48 6.39 5.99 -3.36
N LEU A 49 6.66 5.23 -4.44
CA LEU A 49 5.80 5.20 -5.61
C LEU A 49 4.38 4.70 -5.30
N VAL A 50 4.28 3.65 -4.48
CA VAL A 50 2.99 3.12 -4.01
C VAL A 50 2.27 4.13 -3.12
N SER A 51 3.00 4.82 -2.25
CA SER A 51 2.45 5.88 -1.38
C SER A 51 1.82 7.00 -2.21
N VAL A 52 2.54 7.49 -3.23
CA VAL A 52 2.06 8.53 -4.15
C VAL A 52 0.83 8.06 -4.94
N ALA A 53 0.77 6.78 -5.33
CA ALA A 53 -0.39 6.24 -6.02
C ALA A 53 -1.66 6.26 -5.15
N TYR A 54 -1.54 5.89 -3.87
CA TYR A 54 -2.65 6.00 -2.91
C TYR A 54 -3.00 7.44 -2.55
N GLU A 55 -2.01 8.31 -2.40
CA GLU A 55 -2.21 9.73 -2.09
C GLU A 55 -3.05 10.44 -3.17
N ARG A 56 -2.86 10.08 -4.44
CA ARG A 56 -3.67 10.60 -5.56
C ARG A 56 -5.16 10.28 -5.45
N GLU A 57 -5.52 9.27 -4.66
CA GLU A 57 -6.89 8.82 -4.40
C GLU A 57 -7.36 9.20 -2.99
N ASP A 58 -6.68 10.16 -2.35
CA ASP A 58 -6.94 10.66 -0.99
C ASP A 58 -6.77 9.61 0.12
N TYR A 59 -5.92 8.60 -0.09
CA TYR A 59 -5.53 7.64 0.93
C TYR A 59 -4.17 7.97 1.56
N LYS A 60 -4.07 7.81 2.88
CA LYS A 60 -2.77 7.74 3.58
C LYS A 60 -2.28 6.31 3.64
N THR A 61 -0.97 6.12 3.60
CA THR A 61 -0.34 4.79 3.67
C THR A 61 0.44 4.60 4.96
N GLU A 62 0.22 3.48 5.64
CA GLU A 62 0.97 3.08 6.83
C GLU A 62 1.79 1.81 6.56
N TYR A 63 3.12 1.93 6.62
CA TYR A 63 4.02 0.82 6.30
C TYR A 63 4.45 0.02 7.52
N ASN A 64 4.35 -1.30 7.41
CA ASN A 64 4.93 -2.26 8.33
C ASN A 64 5.96 -3.15 7.63
N PHE A 65 7.11 -3.35 8.28
CA PHE A 65 8.23 -4.11 7.71
C PHE A 65 8.38 -5.45 8.43
N MET A 66 8.31 -6.54 7.68
CA MET A 66 8.38 -7.90 8.21
C MET A 66 8.98 -8.90 7.21
N ALA A 67 9.13 -10.16 7.63
CA ALA A 67 9.61 -11.22 6.76
C ALA A 67 8.60 -11.54 5.64
N TRP A 68 9.09 -11.85 4.43
CA TRP A 68 8.26 -12.01 3.22
C TRP A 68 7.11 -13.00 3.38
N ILE A 69 7.37 -14.19 3.93
CA ILE A 69 6.35 -15.23 4.13
C ILE A 69 5.23 -14.71 5.05
N ARG A 70 5.62 -14.04 6.14
CA ARG A 70 4.68 -13.44 7.10
C ARG A 70 3.86 -12.32 6.46
N ALA A 71 4.48 -11.48 5.63
CA ALA A 71 3.78 -10.39 4.93
C ALA A 71 2.65 -10.92 4.03
N LEU A 72 2.93 -11.99 3.28
CA LEU A 72 1.92 -12.65 2.45
C LEU A 72 0.80 -13.24 3.31
N GLU A 73 1.15 -14.02 4.35
CA GLU A 73 0.17 -14.67 5.23
C GLU A 73 -0.75 -13.66 5.93
N GLU A 74 -0.19 -12.58 6.49
CA GLU A 74 -0.98 -11.61 7.25
C GLU A 74 -1.91 -10.77 6.35
N VAL A 75 -1.54 -10.51 5.08
CA VAL A 75 -2.45 -9.90 4.09
C VAL A 75 -3.54 -10.88 3.67
N LYS A 76 -3.20 -12.15 3.45
CA LYS A 76 -4.19 -13.19 3.13
C LYS A 76 -5.23 -13.36 4.23
N GLU A 77 -4.83 -13.20 5.49
CA GLU A 77 -5.71 -13.25 6.66
C GLU A 77 -6.49 -11.94 6.90
N GLY A 78 -6.26 -10.89 6.10
CA GLY A 78 -6.93 -9.60 6.23
C GLY A 78 -6.45 -8.76 7.41
N LYS A 79 -5.26 -9.05 7.96
CA LYS A 79 -4.64 -8.24 9.03
C LYS A 79 -4.04 -6.94 8.51
N TYR A 80 -3.68 -6.92 7.23
CA TYR A 80 -3.20 -5.74 6.49
C TYR A 80 -3.88 -5.70 5.14
N ASP A 81 -4.00 -4.51 4.57
CA ASP A 81 -4.75 -4.28 3.34
C ASP A 81 -3.98 -4.70 2.08
N ALA A 82 -2.66 -4.52 2.07
CA ALA A 82 -1.82 -4.80 0.90
C ALA A 82 -0.41 -5.27 1.25
N VAL A 83 0.18 -6.04 0.33
CA VAL A 83 1.62 -6.32 0.29
C VAL A 83 2.27 -5.52 -0.85
N ALA A 84 3.33 -4.77 -0.54
CA ALA A 84 4.10 -4.06 -1.56
C ALA A 84 5.23 -4.92 -2.15
N ASN A 85 5.70 -4.53 -3.33
CA ASN A 85 6.94 -5.03 -3.95
C ASN A 85 6.92 -6.52 -4.31
N ALA A 86 5.74 -7.07 -4.61
CA ALA A 86 5.56 -8.45 -5.03
C ALA A 86 5.78 -8.62 -6.54
N TYR A 87 6.63 -9.58 -6.94
CA TYR A 87 6.63 -10.03 -8.33
C TYR A 87 5.31 -10.73 -8.68
N TYR A 88 4.84 -10.54 -9.90
CA TYR A 88 3.74 -11.31 -10.44
C TYR A 88 4.10 -12.79 -10.55
N THR A 89 3.21 -13.67 -10.09
CA THR A 89 3.22 -15.10 -10.43
C THR A 89 1.76 -15.57 -10.56
N GLU A 90 1.51 -16.57 -11.41
CA GLU A 90 0.18 -17.16 -11.55
C GLU A 90 -0.32 -17.76 -10.23
N GLU A 91 0.57 -18.29 -9.41
CA GLU A 91 0.23 -18.82 -8.09
C GLU A 91 -0.28 -17.73 -7.14
N ARG A 92 0.37 -16.56 -7.11
CA ARG A 92 -0.07 -15.43 -6.28
C ARG A 92 -1.40 -14.87 -6.78
N ALA A 93 -1.60 -14.80 -8.09
CA ALA A 93 -2.85 -14.34 -8.70
C ALA A 93 -4.09 -15.18 -8.33
N LYS A 94 -3.90 -16.41 -7.85
CA LYS A 94 -5.00 -17.25 -7.31
C LYS A 94 -5.50 -16.77 -5.94
N THR A 95 -4.70 -16.00 -5.21
CA THR A 95 -4.99 -15.58 -3.82
C THR A 95 -5.12 -14.07 -3.69
N TYR A 96 -4.30 -13.30 -4.41
CA TYR A 96 -4.21 -11.85 -4.29
C TYR A 96 -4.66 -11.16 -5.58
N LEU A 97 -5.28 -9.99 -5.44
CA LEU A 97 -5.41 -9.04 -6.54
C LEU A 97 -4.09 -8.29 -6.69
N LEU A 98 -3.53 -8.29 -7.89
CA LEU A 98 -2.29 -7.57 -8.19
C LEU A 98 -2.61 -6.25 -8.91
N SER A 99 -1.85 -5.20 -8.59
CA SER A 99 -1.87 -3.94 -9.33
C SER A 99 -1.25 -4.12 -10.72
N ASP A 100 -1.39 -3.09 -11.55
CA ASP A 100 -0.51 -2.94 -12.71
C ASP A 100 0.95 -2.86 -12.27
N ALA A 101 1.84 -3.32 -13.14
CA ALA A 101 3.28 -3.24 -12.92
C ALA A 101 3.75 -1.78 -12.96
N TYR A 102 4.55 -1.38 -11.97
CA TYR A 102 5.03 0.00 -11.83
C TYR A 102 6.56 0.14 -11.86
N MET A 103 7.31 -0.97 -11.82
CA MET A 103 8.77 -0.97 -11.90
C MET A 103 9.29 -2.31 -12.42
N ASP A 104 10.33 -2.25 -13.27
CA ASP A 104 11.09 -3.43 -13.68
C ASP A 104 12.23 -3.69 -12.70
N CYS A 105 12.32 -4.93 -12.20
CA CYS A 105 13.42 -5.39 -11.38
C CYS A 105 13.93 -6.73 -11.91
N PRO A 106 14.93 -6.74 -12.81
CA PRO A 106 15.42 -7.97 -13.40
C PRO A 106 16.18 -8.81 -12.38
N VAL A 107 15.92 -10.11 -12.39
CA VAL A 107 16.75 -11.08 -11.67
C VAL A 107 18.02 -11.31 -12.49
N VAL A 108 19.17 -11.03 -11.89
CA VAL A 108 20.48 -11.15 -12.55
C VAL A 108 21.42 -12.03 -11.75
N PHE A 109 22.37 -12.66 -12.45
CA PHE A 109 23.53 -13.25 -11.80
C PHE A 109 24.55 -12.16 -11.47
N TYR A 110 25.08 -12.19 -10.26
CA TYR A 110 26.19 -11.33 -9.84
C TYR A 110 27.41 -12.17 -9.51
N LYS A 111 28.59 -11.63 -9.79
CA LYS A 111 29.87 -12.23 -9.45
C LYS A 111 30.87 -11.18 -9.03
N ARG A 112 31.94 -11.61 -8.36
CA ARG A 112 33.10 -10.73 -8.14
C ARG A 112 33.77 -10.44 -9.48
N LYS A 113 34.29 -9.22 -9.66
CA LYS A 113 34.91 -8.79 -10.93
C LYS A 113 36.12 -9.64 -11.33
N ASP A 114 36.83 -10.19 -10.35
CA ASP A 114 38.01 -11.05 -10.50
C ASP A 114 37.69 -12.55 -10.49
N ALA A 115 36.41 -12.95 -10.42
CA ALA A 115 36.02 -14.35 -10.49
C ALA A 115 36.05 -14.87 -11.94
N SER A 116 36.67 -16.04 -12.14
CA SER A 116 36.82 -16.70 -13.45
C SER A 116 35.53 -17.37 -13.96
N ILE A 117 34.56 -17.61 -13.07
CA ILE A 117 33.17 -17.96 -13.41
C ILE A 117 32.34 -16.69 -13.36
#